data_AF-A0A852KEB4-F1
#
_entry.id   AF-A0A852KEB4-F1
#
_cell.length_a   1.000
_cell.length_b   1.000
_cell.length_c   1.000
_cell.angle_alpha   90.00
_cell.angle_beta   90.00
_cell.angle_gamma   90.00
#
_symmetry.space_group_name_H-M   'P 1'
#
loop_
_entity.id
_entity.type
_entity.pdbx_description
1 polymer ?
#
loop_
_entity_poly.entity_id
_entity_poly.type
_entity_poly.pdbx_seq_one_letter_code
_entity_poly.pdbx_strand_id
1 'polypeptide(L)'
;VMSILLHGDAAFAGQGIVYETFHLSDLPSYTTHGTVHVVVNNQIGFTTDPRMARSSPYPTDVARVVNAPIFHVNADDPEAVVYVCNVAAEWRSTFHKDVVVDLVCYRRNGHNEMDEPMFTQPLMYKQIRKQKPVLQKYAELLISQGVVNQPEYEEEIAKYDKICEEAHARSKDEKILHIKHWLDSPWPGFFTLDGQPRSMTCPSTGLNEEDLTHIGQVASSVPVEDFTIHGGLSRILKTRGEMVKNRTVDWALAEYMAFGSLLKEGIHIRLSGQDVERGTF
;
A
#
# COMPACT_ATOMS: atom_id res chain seq x y z
N VAL A 1 -0.77 0.43 -12.67
CA VAL A 1 -1.35 0.58 -11.31
C VAL A 1 -0.45 1.51 -10.52
N MET A 2 -1.01 2.42 -9.72
CA MET A 2 -0.27 3.37 -8.88
C MET A 2 -0.78 3.26 -7.45
N SER A 3 0.15 3.20 -6.49
CA SER A 3 -0.15 3.21 -5.06
C SER A 3 -0.20 4.65 -4.53
N ILE A 4 -1.17 4.90 -3.66
CA ILE A 4 -1.24 6.09 -2.82
C ILE A 4 -1.31 5.60 -1.37
N LEU A 5 -0.43 6.10 -0.51
CA LEU A 5 -0.42 5.75 0.90
C LEU A 5 -0.66 7.00 1.76
N LEU A 6 -1.65 6.92 2.64
CA LEU A 6 -2.00 7.98 3.58
C LEU A 6 -1.42 7.66 4.96
N HIS A 7 -0.83 8.66 5.61
CA HIS A 7 -0.17 8.50 6.91
C HIS A 7 -0.55 9.63 7.87
N GLY A 8 -0.49 9.35 9.17
CA GLY A 8 -0.40 10.40 10.20
C GLY A 8 1.07 10.71 10.52
N ASP A 9 1.38 11.95 10.89
CA ASP A 9 2.75 12.42 11.15
C ASP A 9 3.51 11.58 12.19
N ALA A 10 2.88 11.28 13.33
CA ALA A 10 3.52 10.53 14.40
C ALA A 10 3.78 9.07 14.01
N ALA A 11 2.83 8.43 13.32
CA ALA A 11 2.98 7.04 12.87
C ALA A 11 4.02 6.93 11.76
N PHE A 12 4.03 7.88 10.81
CA PHE A 12 4.98 7.91 9.70
C PHE A 12 6.44 7.99 10.19
N ALA A 13 6.70 8.80 11.21
CA ALA A 13 8.02 8.93 11.79
C ALA A 13 8.40 7.80 12.77
N GLY A 14 7.43 7.21 13.45
CA GLY A 14 7.66 6.29 14.58
C GLY A 14 7.60 4.80 14.26
N GLN A 15 6.92 4.39 13.18
CA GLN A 15 6.74 2.97 12.85
C GLN A 15 7.86 2.48 11.91
N GLY A 16 8.65 1.50 12.37
CA GLY A 16 9.79 0.94 11.60
C GLY A 16 9.40 0.37 10.24
N ILE A 17 8.18 -0.14 10.09
CA ILE A 17 7.67 -0.66 8.81
C ILE A 17 7.61 0.42 7.71
N VAL A 18 7.50 1.70 8.07
CA VAL A 18 7.55 2.81 7.09
C VAL A 18 8.93 2.85 6.44
N TYR A 19 9.99 2.81 7.25
CA TYR A 19 11.37 2.74 6.79
C TYR A 19 11.64 1.48 5.97
N GLU A 20 11.19 0.32 6.45
CA GLU A 20 11.37 -0.96 5.74
C GLU A 20 10.66 -0.94 4.38
N THR A 21 9.46 -0.37 4.30
CA THR A 21 8.70 -0.27 3.04
C THR A 21 9.40 0.64 2.04
N PHE A 22 9.95 1.78 2.49
CA PHE A 22 10.78 2.63 1.62
C PHE A 22 11.98 1.86 1.04
N HIS A 23 12.63 0.98 1.81
CA HIS A 23 13.74 0.16 1.29
C HIS A 23 13.34 -0.80 0.17
N LEU A 24 12.06 -1.17 0.08
CA LEU A 24 11.55 -2.02 -0.99
C LEU A 24 11.25 -1.25 -2.29
N SER A 25 11.18 0.08 -2.23
CA SER A 25 10.66 0.94 -3.32
C SER A 25 11.41 0.80 -4.65
N ASP A 26 12.72 0.52 -4.63
CA ASP A 26 13.58 0.40 -5.83
C ASP A 26 14.15 -1.01 -6.00
N LEU A 27 13.73 -1.99 -5.19
CA LEU A 27 14.18 -3.39 -5.33
C LEU A 27 13.48 -4.04 -6.53
N PRO A 28 14.19 -4.73 -7.45
CA PRO A 28 13.61 -5.22 -8.71
C PRO A 28 12.33 -6.05 -8.57
N SER A 29 12.24 -6.89 -7.54
CA SER A 29 11.10 -7.79 -7.32
C SER A 29 9.98 -7.19 -6.45
N TYR A 30 10.18 -6.00 -5.87
CA TYR A 30 9.23 -5.35 -4.95
C TYR A 30 8.78 -3.96 -5.39
N THR A 31 9.53 -3.30 -6.27
CA THR A 31 9.20 -1.97 -6.74
C THR A 31 7.81 -1.93 -7.37
N THR A 32 7.03 -0.93 -6.97
CA THR A 32 5.75 -0.56 -7.59
C THR A 32 5.91 0.63 -8.53
N HIS A 33 7.16 0.96 -8.90
CA HIS A 33 7.53 2.08 -9.76
C HIS A 33 7.09 3.42 -9.15
N GLY A 34 7.36 3.57 -7.86
CA GLY A 34 7.07 4.76 -7.08
C GLY A 34 5.65 4.78 -6.48
N THR A 35 5.57 5.22 -5.23
CA THR A 35 4.34 5.45 -4.47
C THR A 35 4.18 6.94 -4.14
N VAL A 36 2.96 7.46 -4.22
CA VAL A 36 2.66 8.81 -3.72
C VAL A 36 2.27 8.70 -2.25
N HIS A 37 3.05 9.30 -1.36
CA HIS A 37 2.77 9.33 0.07
C HIS A 37 2.16 10.67 0.45
N VAL A 38 1.06 10.66 1.18
CA VAL A 38 0.45 11.87 1.74
C VAL A 38 0.45 11.74 3.26
N VAL A 39 1.15 12.66 3.92
CA VAL A 39 1.22 12.72 5.38
C VAL A 39 0.28 13.81 5.86
N VAL A 40 -0.76 13.43 6.59
CA VAL A 40 -1.66 14.37 7.26
C VAL A 40 -0.99 14.81 8.55
N ASN A 41 -0.21 15.88 8.45
CA ASN A 41 0.59 16.41 9.54
C ASN A 41 -0.20 17.44 10.32
N ASN A 42 -1.06 16.93 11.19
CA ASN A 42 -1.85 17.74 12.13
C ASN A 42 -1.04 18.18 13.37
N GLN A 43 0.27 17.90 13.38
CA GLN A 43 1.25 18.31 14.39
C GLN A 43 1.03 17.70 15.78
N ILE A 44 0.31 16.57 15.89
CA ILE A 44 0.06 15.90 17.17
C ILE A 44 -0.27 14.40 17.02
N GLY A 45 0.49 13.55 17.71
CA GLY A 45 0.19 12.13 17.85
C GLY A 45 -0.57 11.81 19.13
N PHE A 46 -1.89 11.63 19.06
CA PHE A 46 -2.77 11.52 20.25
C PHE A 46 -2.65 12.77 21.14
N THR A 47 -1.82 12.73 22.19
CA THR A 47 -1.46 13.84 23.09
C THR A 47 0.01 14.26 22.97
N THR A 48 0.81 13.56 22.15
CA THR A 48 2.27 13.68 22.06
C THR A 48 2.67 14.82 21.13
N ASP A 49 3.54 15.72 21.62
CA ASP A 49 4.14 16.80 20.82
C ASP A 49 5.13 16.22 19.80
N PRO A 50 5.18 16.75 18.56
CA PRO A 50 6.18 16.45 17.55
C PRO A 50 7.62 16.26 18.06
N ARG A 51 8.07 17.13 18.98
CA ARG A 51 9.44 17.08 19.54
C ARG A 51 9.73 15.84 20.38
N MET A 52 8.68 15.17 20.84
CA MET A 52 8.74 13.93 21.62
C MET A 52 8.44 12.69 20.77
N ALA A 53 7.95 12.87 19.54
CA ALA A 53 7.58 11.79 18.64
C ALA A 53 8.67 11.41 17.63
N ARG A 54 9.64 12.32 17.38
CA ARG A 54 10.70 12.12 16.38
C ARG A 54 11.97 12.90 16.74
N SER A 55 13.10 12.47 16.18
CA SER A 55 14.43 13.07 16.41
C SER A 55 14.89 14.00 15.26
N SER A 56 14.01 14.33 14.33
CA SER A 56 14.29 15.18 13.17
C SER A 56 13.22 16.27 13.01
N PRO A 57 13.48 17.35 12.25
CA PRO A 57 12.54 18.46 12.12
C PRO A 57 11.17 18.05 11.53
N TYR A 58 11.17 17.21 10.50
CA TYR A 58 9.95 16.85 9.76
C TYR A 58 9.56 15.39 9.99
N PRO A 59 8.25 15.07 10.08
CA PRO A 59 7.81 13.68 10.16
C PRO A 59 8.20 12.89 8.91
N THR A 60 8.43 13.59 7.80
CA THR A 60 8.75 13.01 6.50
C THR A 60 10.22 12.69 6.26
N ASP A 61 11.12 13.01 7.21
CA ASP A 61 12.55 12.80 7.02
C ASP A 61 12.94 11.31 6.84
N VAL A 62 12.08 10.37 7.25
CA VAL A 62 12.25 8.93 6.97
C VAL A 62 12.36 8.63 5.47
N ALA A 63 11.68 9.40 4.62
CA ALA A 63 11.70 9.22 3.16
C ALA A 63 13.05 9.60 2.52
N ARG A 64 13.90 10.33 3.26
CA ARG A 64 15.25 10.67 2.78
C ARG A 64 16.15 9.46 2.63
N VAL A 65 15.83 8.32 3.27
CA VAL A 65 16.67 7.12 3.14
C VAL A 65 16.74 6.58 1.71
N VAL A 66 15.72 6.85 0.90
CA VAL A 66 15.69 6.55 -0.54
C VAL A 66 15.79 7.80 -1.43
N ASN A 67 16.11 8.96 -0.84
CA ASN A 67 16.16 10.25 -1.51
C ASN A 67 14.86 10.62 -2.26
N ALA A 68 13.69 10.23 -1.73
CA ALA A 68 12.41 10.68 -2.29
C ALA A 68 12.25 12.19 -2.12
N PRO A 69 11.75 12.94 -3.12
CA PRO A 69 11.38 14.33 -2.93
C PRO A 69 10.25 14.48 -1.92
N ILE A 70 10.34 15.55 -1.15
CA ILE A 70 9.39 15.89 -0.09
C ILE A 70 8.89 17.30 -0.34
N PHE A 71 7.58 17.45 -0.49
CA PHE A 71 6.92 18.74 -0.60
C PHE A 71 6.15 19.04 0.67
N HIS A 72 6.51 20.14 1.35
CA HIS A 72 5.77 20.64 2.50
C HIS A 72 4.81 21.72 2.03
N VAL A 73 3.52 21.56 2.32
CA VAL A 73 2.49 22.50 1.88
C VAL A 73 1.54 22.84 3.02
N ASN A 74 1.14 24.10 3.08
CA ASN A 74 0.17 24.58 4.05
C ASN A 74 -1.23 24.13 3.63
N ALA A 75 -1.90 23.33 4.45
CA ALA A 75 -3.23 22.83 4.14
C ALA A 75 -4.33 23.90 4.19
N ASP A 76 -4.05 25.09 4.76
CA ASP A 76 -4.95 26.25 4.68
C ASP A 76 -4.95 26.91 3.28
N ASP A 77 -4.09 26.48 2.35
CA ASP A 77 -4.03 26.91 0.95
C ASP A 77 -4.36 25.73 0.01
N PRO A 78 -5.64 25.53 -0.34
CA PRO A 78 -6.06 24.42 -1.19
C PRO A 78 -5.46 24.44 -2.60
N GLU A 79 -5.20 25.62 -3.16
CA GLU A 79 -4.62 25.74 -4.51
C GLU A 79 -3.16 25.27 -4.51
N ALA A 80 -2.37 25.65 -3.51
CA ALA A 80 -1.01 25.15 -3.33
C ALA A 80 -0.98 23.63 -3.10
N VAL A 81 -1.93 23.10 -2.33
CA VAL A 81 -2.07 21.64 -2.12
C VAL A 81 -2.32 20.92 -3.46
N VAL A 82 -3.25 21.42 -4.27
CA VAL A 82 -3.53 20.84 -5.60
C VAL A 82 -2.30 20.90 -6.49
N TYR A 83 -1.59 22.04 -6.51
CA TYR A 83 -0.36 22.20 -7.28
C TYR A 83 0.70 21.17 -6.88
N VAL A 84 0.98 21.03 -5.59
CA VAL A 84 1.96 20.06 -5.08
C VAL A 84 1.55 18.62 -5.40
N CYS A 85 0.27 18.27 -5.27
CA CYS A 85 -0.24 16.95 -5.62
C CYS A 85 -0.06 16.64 -7.12
N ASN A 86 -0.26 17.63 -8.00
CA ASN A 86 -0.01 17.48 -9.43
C ASN A 86 1.49 17.24 -9.71
N VAL A 87 2.37 18.04 -9.11
CA VAL A 87 3.83 17.86 -9.23
C VAL A 87 4.27 16.49 -8.72
N ALA A 88 3.70 16.02 -7.60
CA ALA A 88 3.99 14.69 -7.07
C ALA A 88 3.55 13.57 -8.03
N ALA A 89 2.34 13.68 -8.60
CA ALA A 89 1.86 12.72 -9.60
C ALA A 89 2.74 12.70 -10.86
N GLU A 90 3.14 13.87 -11.36
CA GLU A 90 4.04 14.01 -12.51
C GLU A 90 5.44 13.44 -12.21
N TRP A 91 5.99 13.72 -11.03
CA TRP A 91 7.27 13.16 -10.58
C TRP A 91 7.23 11.64 -10.61
N ARG A 92 6.23 11.05 -9.95
CA ARG A 92 6.07 9.59 -9.90
C ARG A 92 5.90 9.01 -11.30
N SER A 93 5.13 9.67 -12.17
CA SER A 93 4.92 9.22 -13.55
C SER A 93 6.19 9.29 -14.40
N THR A 94 7.04 10.29 -14.16
CA THR A 94 8.25 10.55 -14.97
C THR A 94 9.44 9.72 -14.50
N PHE A 95 9.64 9.65 -13.18
CA PHE A 95 10.84 9.06 -12.58
C PHE A 95 10.60 7.68 -11.99
N HIS A 96 9.34 7.25 -11.83
CA HIS A 96 8.99 5.95 -11.24
C HIS A 96 9.56 5.75 -9.83
N LYS A 97 9.61 6.84 -9.05
CA LYS A 97 10.11 6.86 -7.67
C LYS A 97 9.09 7.42 -6.70
N ASP A 98 9.25 7.05 -5.44
CA ASP A 98 8.42 7.55 -4.35
C ASP A 98 8.51 9.08 -4.24
N VAL A 99 7.44 9.69 -3.77
CA VAL A 99 7.33 11.12 -3.50
C VAL A 99 6.42 11.35 -2.30
N VAL A 100 6.76 12.32 -1.46
CA VAL A 100 6.03 12.61 -0.24
C VAL A 100 5.44 14.01 -0.28
N VAL A 101 4.16 14.12 0.04
CA VAL A 101 3.44 15.38 0.28
C VAL A 101 3.14 15.47 1.78
N ASP A 102 3.78 16.41 2.46
CA ASP A 102 3.54 16.75 3.86
C ASP A 102 2.48 17.85 3.95
N LEU A 103 1.25 17.46 4.27
CA LEU A 103 0.12 18.37 4.45
C LEU A 103 0.14 18.92 5.87
N VAL A 104 0.75 20.09 6.05
CA VAL A 104 0.84 20.75 7.36
C VAL A 104 -0.52 21.37 7.69
N CYS A 105 -1.19 20.80 8.69
CA CYS A 105 -2.55 21.15 9.09
C CYS A 105 -2.71 21.15 10.61
N TYR A 106 -3.94 21.06 11.10
CA TYR A 106 -4.25 20.97 12.53
C TYR A 106 -5.45 20.04 12.76
N ARG A 107 -5.55 19.49 13.97
CA ARG A 107 -6.71 18.69 14.40
C ARG A 107 -7.68 19.56 15.20
N ARG A 108 -8.88 19.79 14.68
CA ARG A 108 -9.87 20.69 15.31
C ARG A 108 -10.36 20.21 16.67
N ASN A 109 -10.67 18.92 16.78
CA ASN A 109 -11.17 18.28 17.99
C ASN A 109 -10.04 17.50 18.71
N GLY A 110 -10.36 16.78 19.79
CA GLY A 110 -9.46 15.82 20.44
C GLY A 110 -9.04 14.67 19.52
N HIS A 111 -8.31 13.67 20.04
CA HIS A 111 -7.91 12.53 19.20
C HIS A 111 -9.12 11.76 18.67
N ASN A 112 -10.17 11.70 19.48
CA ASN A 112 -11.55 11.48 19.07
C ASN A 112 -12.38 12.71 19.49
N GLU A 113 -13.61 12.81 19.00
CA GLU A 113 -14.48 13.98 19.19
C GLU A 113 -14.90 14.21 20.65
N MET A 114 -14.82 13.17 21.49
CA MET A 114 -15.20 13.22 22.91
C MET A 114 -14.01 13.50 23.85
N ASP A 115 -12.79 13.45 23.32
CA ASP A 115 -11.56 13.69 24.07
C ASP A 115 -11.31 15.19 24.25
N GLU A 116 -10.82 15.59 25.44
CA GLU A 116 -10.51 16.99 25.76
C GLU A 116 -9.00 17.24 25.65
N PRO A 117 -8.53 17.76 24.51
CA PRO A 117 -7.10 17.87 24.25
C PRO A 117 -6.42 19.00 25.03
N MET A 118 -7.17 19.95 25.61
CA MET A 118 -6.58 21.01 26.42
C MET A 118 -5.92 20.50 27.71
N PHE A 119 -6.20 19.27 28.14
CA PHE A 119 -5.52 18.65 29.28
C PHE A 119 -4.01 18.48 29.06
N THR A 120 -3.59 18.30 27.81
CA THR A 120 -2.16 18.08 27.47
C THR A 120 -1.61 19.14 26.52
N GLN A 121 -2.44 19.74 25.66
CA GLN A 121 -2.00 20.67 24.62
C GLN A 121 -2.75 22.04 24.65
N PRO A 122 -2.78 22.74 25.81
CA PRO A 122 -3.62 23.93 25.99
C PRO A 122 -3.20 25.12 25.10
N LEU A 123 -1.91 25.30 24.82
CA LEU A 123 -1.44 26.43 24.01
C LEU A 123 -1.81 26.24 22.53
N MET A 124 -1.62 25.04 22.00
CA MET A 124 -1.97 24.69 20.63
C MET A 124 -3.48 24.86 20.40
N TYR A 125 -4.31 24.28 21.28
CA TYR A 125 -5.75 24.35 21.13
C TYR A 125 -6.34 25.75 21.37
N LYS A 126 -5.68 26.62 22.16
CA LYS A 126 -6.03 28.05 22.22
C LYS A 126 -5.86 28.75 20.88
N GLN A 127 -4.89 28.34 20.05
CA GLN A 127 -4.73 28.89 18.70
C GLN A 127 -5.70 28.25 17.72
N ILE A 128 -5.87 26.92 17.75
CA ILE A 128 -6.80 26.19 16.88
C ILE A 128 -8.23 26.71 17.06
N ARG A 129 -8.68 26.97 18.29
CA ARG A 129 -10.03 27.51 18.55
C ARG A 129 -10.27 28.91 17.93
N LYS A 130 -9.21 29.65 17.59
CA LYS A 130 -9.30 30.96 16.90
C LYS A 130 -9.24 30.83 15.38
N GLN A 131 -8.87 29.67 14.85
CA GLN A 131 -8.73 29.47 13.41
C GLN A 131 -10.11 29.39 12.75
N LYS A 132 -10.30 30.18 11.70
CA LYS A 132 -11.40 29.95 10.76
C LYS A 132 -11.14 28.64 10.00
N PRO A 133 -12.16 27.79 9.78
CA PRO A 133 -12.01 26.57 8.98
C PRO A 133 -11.52 26.87 7.56
N VAL A 134 -10.71 25.96 6.98
CA VAL A 134 -10.15 26.11 5.63
C VAL A 134 -11.22 26.38 4.56
N LEU A 135 -12.36 25.66 4.60
CA LEU A 135 -13.46 25.87 3.66
C LEU A 135 -13.98 27.31 3.71
N GLN A 136 -14.14 27.86 4.92
CA GLN A 136 -14.60 29.24 5.09
C GLN A 136 -13.54 30.24 4.62
N LYS A 137 -12.26 30.04 4.95
CA LYS A 137 -11.15 30.90 4.48
C LYS A 137 -11.11 30.98 2.96
N TYR A 138 -11.21 29.82 2.30
CA TYR A 138 -11.14 29.73 0.85
C TYR A 138 -12.41 30.28 0.17
N ALA A 139 -13.60 30.03 0.74
CA ALA A 139 -14.84 30.63 0.24
C ALA A 139 -14.82 32.17 0.34
N GLU A 140 -14.38 32.73 1.48
CA GLU A 140 -14.21 34.19 1.66
C GLU A 140 -13.26 34.77 0.60
N LEU A 141 -12.16 34.06 0.28
CA LEU A 141 -11.23 34.45 -0.78
C LEU A 141 -11.90 34.47 -2.16
N LEU A 142 -12.56 33.38 -2.56
CA LEU A 142 -13.21 33.27 -3.88
C LEU A 142 -14.33 34.30 -4.06
N ILE A 143 -15.09 34.58 -3.00
CA ILE A 143 -16.12 35.61 -3.00
C ILE A 143 -15.50 37.00 -3.15
N SER A 144 -14.40 37.28 -2.44
CA SER A 144 -13.68 38.55 -2.58
C SER A 144 -13.10 38.77 -3.98
N GLN A 145 -12.76 37.68 -4.69
CA GLN A 145 -12.28 37.69 -6.07
C GLN A 145 -13.42 37.70 -7.11
N GLY A 146 -14.68 37.54 -6.67
CA GLY A 146 -15.84 37.47 -7.56
C GLY A 146 -15.93 36.20 -8.40
N VAL A 147 -15.18 35.16 -8.04
CA VAL A 147 -15.20 33.85 -8.73
C VAL A 147 -16.48 33.09 -8.39
N VAL A 148 -16.96 33.24 -7.15
CA VAL A 148 -18.18 32.64 -6.61
C VAL A 148 -18.96 33.73 -5.88
N ASN A 149 -20.29 33.69 -5.87
CA ASN A 149 -21.11 34.58 -5.04
C ASN A 149 -21.61 33.89 -3.75
N GLN A 150 -22.05 34.69 -2.78
CA GLN A 150 -22.53 34.17 -1.48
C GLN A 150 -23.70 33.17 -1.63
N PRO A 151 -24.73 33.42 -2.47
CA PRO A 151 -25.79 32.43 -2.71
C PRO A 151 -25.30 31.09 -3.25
N GLU A 152 -24.37 31.08 -4.21
CA GLU A 152 -23.79 29.84 -4.78
C GLU A 152 -23.07 29.01 -3.72
N TYR A 153 -22.30 29.66 -2.84
CA TYR A 153 -21.62 28.98 -1.74
C TYR A 153 -22.61 28.34 -0.75
N GLU A 154 -23.66 29.06 -0.37
CA GLU A 154 -24.69 28.56 0.53
C GLU A 154 -25.49 27.41 -0.09
N GLU A 155 -25.79 27.49 -1.39
CA GLU A 155 -26.45 26.44 -2.16
C GLU A 155 -25.63 25.14 -2.19
N GLU A 156 -24.32 25.22 -2.45
CA GLU A 156 -23.47 24.02 -2.46
C GLU A 156 -23.31 23.38 -1.07
N ILE A 157 -23.30 24.17 0.02
CA ILE A 157 -23.36 23.61 1.38
C ILE A 157 -24.67 22.85 1.59
N ALA A 158 -25.81 23.49 1.30
CA ALA A 158 -27.12 22.88 1.51
C ALA A 158 -27.29 21.60 0.67
N LYS A 159 -26.72 21.57 -0.54
CA LYS A 159 -26.70 20.40 -1.40
C LYS A 159 -25.87 19.26 -0.81
N TYR A 160 -24.69 19.54 -0.25
CA TYR A 160 -23.88 18.51 0.40
C TYR A 160 -24.55 17.95 1.67
N ASP A 161 -25.16 18.81 2.49
CA ASP A 161 -25.91 18.41 3.67
C ASP A 161 -27.08 17.49 3.29
N LYS A 162 -27.82 17.86 2.23
CA LYS A 162 -28.90 17.03 1.70
C LYS A 162 -28.42 15.65 1.25
N ILE A 163 -27.24 15.54 0.62
CA ILE A 163 -26.64 14.23 0.26
C ILE A 163 -26.41 13.39 1.52
N CYS A 164 -25.90 14.00 2.59
CA CYS A 164 -25.64 13.31 3.86
C CYS A 164 -26.94 12.86 4.55
N GLU A 165 -27.97 13.71 4.57
CA GLU A 165 -29.29 13.40 5.12
C GLU A 165 -29.98 12.27 4.36
N GLU A 166 -29.97 12.32 3.02
CA GLU A 166 -30.53 11.28 2.18
C GLU A 166 -29.80 9.94 2.36
N ALA A 167 -28.48 9.97 2.45
CA ALA A 167 -27.68 8.77 2.73
C ALA A 167 -28.01 8.18 4.12
N HIS A 168 -28.14 9.01 5.15
CA HIS A 168 -28.55 8.58 6.49
C HIS A 168 -29.98 8.03 6.54
N ALA A 169 -30.89 8.59 5.74
CA ALA A 169 -32.24 8.05 5.61
C ALA A 169 -32.21 6.65 4.96
N ARG A 170 -31.50 6.50 3.83
CA ARG A 170 -31.35 5.22 3.12
C ARG A 170 -30.68 4.14 3.97
N SER A 171 -29.72 4.49 4.83
CA SER A 171 -29.03 3.52 5.67
C SER A 171 -29.96 2.80 6.67
N LYS A 172 -31.16 3.31 6.93
CA LYS A 172 -32.17 2.64 7.78
C LYS A 172 -32.84 1.46 7.07
N ASP A 173 -32.89 1.51 5.74
CA ASP A 173 -33.53 0.49 4.90
C ASP A 173 -32.53 -0.55 4.38
N GLU A 174 -31.25 -0.19 4.25
CA GLU A 174 -30.17 -1.11 3.88
C GLU A 174 -29.78 -2.04 5.05
N LYS A 175 -30.45 -3.19 5.15
CA LYS A 175 -30.19 -4.22 6.18
C LYS A 175 -29.19 -5.31 5.74
N ILE A 176 -28.82 -5.34 4.47
CA ILE A 176 -28.00 -6.41 3.88
C ILE A 176 -26.63 -5.84 3.51
N LEU A 177 -25.58 -6.37 4.14
CA LEU A 177 -24.22 -6.00 3.85
C LEU A 177 -23.70 -6.81 2.66
N HIS A 178 -23.43 -6.15 1.54
CA HIS A 178 -22.91 -6.79 0.34
C HIS A 178 -21.39 -6.98 0.45
N ILE A 179 -20.96 -8.15 0.93
CA ILE A 179 -19.52 -8.54 1.04
C ILE A 179 -18.78 -8.38 -0.29
N LYS A 180 -19.48 -8.57 -1.43
CA LYS A 180 -18.93 -8.37 -2.78
C LYS A 180 -18.31 -6.99 -3.03
N HIS A 181 -18.75 -5.93 -2.32
CA HIS A 181 -18.19 -4.59 -2.49
C HIS A 181 -16.82 -4.41 -1.82
N TRP A 182 -16.41 -5.36 -0.98
CA TRP A 182 -15.14 -5.36 -0.25
C TRP A 182 -14.09 -6.29 -0.90
N LEU A 183 -14.43 -6.94 -2.02
CA LEU A 183 -13.53 -7.81 -2.76
C LEU A 183 -12.99 -7.03 -3.97
N ASP A 184 -11.73 -6.59 -3.86
CA ASP A 184 -11.01 -5.82 -4.89
C ASP A 184 -10.71 -6.61 -6.19
N SER A 185 -11.00 -7.91 -6.21
CA SER A 185 -10.92 -8.70 -7.44
C SER A 185 -12.03 -9.75 -7.46
N PRO A 186 -12.59 -10.07 -8.63
CA PRO A 186 -13.43 -11.25 -8.75
C PRO A 186 -12.54 -12.47 -8.50
N TRP A 187 -12.80 -13.25 -7.46
CA TRP A 187 -12.18 -14.56 -7.22
C TRP A 187 -13.16 -15.61 -7.74
N PRO A 188 -13.17 -15.90 -9.06
CA PRO A 188 -14.20 -16.72 -9.65
C PRO A 188 -14.02 -18.15 -9.13
N GLY A 189 -15.10 -18.73 -8.61
CA GLY A 189 -15.05 -20.10 -8.08
C GLY A 189 -14.65 -20.25 -6.61
N PHE A 190 -14.21 -19.19 -5.92
CA PHE A 190 -13.94 -19.24 -4.47
C PHE A 190 -15.18 -18.95 -3.62
N PHE A 191 -16.07 -18.09 -4.13
CA PHE A 191 -17.30 -17.69 -3.44
C PHE A 191 -18.54 -18.18 -4.21
N THR A 192 -19.65 -18.35 -3.50
CA THR A 192 -20.98 -18.49 -4.10
C THR A 192 -21.44 -17.15 -4.67
N LEU A 193 -22.54 -17.16 -5.45
CA LEU A 193 -23.15 -15.92 -5.95
C LEU A 193 -23.58 -14.98 -4.79
N ASP A 194 -23.84 -15.56 -3.62
CA ASP A 194 -24.22 -14.84 -2.39
C ASP A 194 -23.01 -14.39 -1.55
N GLY A 195 -21.78 -14.57 -2.06
CA GLY A 195 -20.54 -14.16 -1.40
C GLY A 195 -20.09 -15.06 -0.24
N GLN A 196 -20.70 -16.23 -0.08
CA GLN A 196 -20.27 -17.20 0.94
C GLN A 196 -19.07 -18.00 0.43
N PRO A 197 -18.09 -18.35 1.28
CA PRO A 197 -17.01 -19.26 0.89
C PRO A 197 -17.59 -20.58 0.40
N ARG A 198 -17.11 -21.08 -0.74
CA ARG A 198 -17.47 -22.44 -1.16
C ARG A 198 -16.89 -23.46 -0.17
N SER A 199 -17.57 -24.59 -0.01
CA SER A 199 -17.10 -25.68 0.86
C SER A 199 -15.69 -26.12 0.44
N MET A 200 -14.79 -26.26 1.41
CA MET A 200 -13.43 -26.72 1.16
C MET A 200 -13.47 -28.16 0.65
N THR A 201 -12.92 -28.38 -0.54
CA THR A 201 -12.72 -29.71 -1.12
C THR A 201 -11.23 -29.99 -1.22
N CYS A 202 -10.85 -31.26 -1.09
CA CYS A 202 -9.48 -31.72 -1.32
C CYS A 202 -9.44 -32.38 -2.71
N PRO A 203 -9.16 -31.61 -3.79
CA PRO A 203 -9.04 -32.20 -5.12
C PRO A 203 -7.83 -33.14 -5.17
N SER A 204 -7.86 -34.10 -6.10
CA SER A 204 -6.69 -34.92 -6.37
C SER A 204 -5.56 -34.05 -6.90
N THR A 205 -4.43 -34.03 -6.21
CA THR A 205 -3.20 -33.29 -6.58
C THR A 205 -2.13 -34.19 -7.19
N GLY A 206 -2.45 -35.47 -7.44
CA GLY A 206 -1.54 -36.42 -8.05
C GLY A 206 -1.17 -36.03 -9.48
N LEU A 207 0.10 -36.17 -9.82
CA LEU A 207 0.66 -35.86 -11.14
C LEU A 207 0.98 -37.15 -11.89
N ASN A 208 0.91 -37.09 -13.22
CA ASN A 208 1.32 -38.20 -14.07
C ASN A 208 2.85 -38.33 -14.07
N GLU A 209 3.35 -39.55 -14.26
CA GLU A 209 4.80 -39.81 -14.23
C GLU A 209 5.56 -39.07 -15.35
N GLU A 210 4.90 -38.82 -16.48
CA GLU A 210 5.45 -38.00 -17.57
C GLU A 210 5.73 -36.55 -17.13
N ASP A 211 4.80 -35.94 -16.39
CA ASP A 211 4.96 -34.57 -15.89
C ASP A 211 6.07 -34.49 -14.84
N LEU A 212 6.10 -35.45 -13.91
CA LEU A 212 7.15 -35.56 -12.90
C LEU A 212 8.53 -35.73 -13.56
N THR A 213 8.62 -36.60 -14.56
CA THR A 213 9.87 -36.86 -15.29
C THR A 213 10.31 -35.62 -16.06
N HIS A 214 9.40 -34.96 -16.76
CA HIS A 214 9.70 -33.74 -17.51
C HIS A 214 10.22 -32.63 -16.60
N ILE A 215 9.49 -32.30 -15.53
CA ILE A 215 9.88 -31.24 -14.58
C ILE A 215 11.20 -31.60 -13.90
N GLY A 216 11.36 -32.85 -13.47
CA GLY A 216 12.58 -33.31 -12.84
C GLY A 216 13.81 -33.22 -13.77
N GLN A 217 13.64 -33.52 -15.06
CA GLN A 217 14.70 -33.36 -16.07
C GLN A 217 15.08 -31.89 -16.25
N VAL A 218 14.10 -30.99 -16.34
CA VAL A 218 14.34 -29.54 -16.44
C VAL A 218 15.02 -29.00 -15.17
N ALA A 219 14.60 -29.43 -13.99
CA ALA A 219 15.23 -29.05 -12.71
C ALA A 219 16.67 -29.60 -12.54
N SER A 220 17.07 -30.53 -13.41
CA SER A 220 18.39 -31.16 -13.45
C SER A 220 19.24 -30.69 -14.63
N SER A 221 18.75 -29.82 -15.50
CA SER A 221 19.46 -29.33 -16.68
C SER A 221 20.08 -27.95 -16.45
N VAL A 222 21.05 -27.61 -17.30
CA VAL A 222 21.61 -26.25 -17.36
C VAL A 222 20.65 -25.38 -18.18
N PRO A 223 20.29 -24.17 -17.71
CA PRO A 223 19.20 -23.40 -18.31
C PRO A 223 19.51 -22.78 -19.69
N VAL A 224 20.77 -22.59 -20.05
CA VAL A 224 21.18 -21.95 -21.32
C VAL A 224 22.37 -22.70 -21.91
N GLU A 225 22.40 -22.83 -23.25
CA GLU A 225 23.59 -23.31 -23.97
C GLU A 225 24.80 -22.40 -23.64
N ASP A 226 25.98 -23.00 -23.53
CA ASP A 226 27.25 -22.34 -23.16
C ASP A 226 27.28 -21.65 -21.77
N PHE A 227 26.33 -21.96 -20.87
CA PHE A 227 26.39 -21.46 -19.50
C PHE A 227 27.41 -22.23 -18.65
N THR A 228 28.44 -21.54 -18.17
CA THR A 228 29.48 -22.13 -17.32
C THR A 228 28.98 -22.29 -15.88
N ILE A 229 28.75 -23.53 -15.46
CA ILE A 229 28.31 -23.85 -14.09
C ILE A 229 29.50 -24.09 -13.14
N HIS A 230 29.31 -23.73 -11.86
CA HIS A 230 30.26 -24.08 -10.81
C HIS A 230 30.31 -25.62 -10.63
N GLY A 231 31.51 -26.21 -10.52
CA GLY A 231 31.67 -27.67 -10.46
C GLY A 231 30.89 -28.37 -9.33
N GLY A 232 30.68 -27.68 -8.21
CA GLY A 232 29.82 -28.16 -7.12
C GLY A 232 28.34 -28.31 -7.53
N LEU A 233 27.83 -27.41 -8.38
CA LEU A 233 26.45 -27.47 -8.88
C LEU A 233 26.28 -28.57 -9.93
N SER A 234 27.31 -28.84 -10.74
CA SER A 234 27.28 -29.94 -11.72
C SER A 234 26.98 -31.28 -11.05
N ARG A 235 27.53 -31.49 -9.84
CA ARG A 235 27.24 -32.68 -9.04
C ARG A 235 25.77 -32.72 -8.59
N ILE A 236 25.23 -31.60 -8.10
CA ILE A 236 23.83 -31.52 -7.65
C ILE A 236 22.87 -31.81 -8.80
N LEU A 237 23.07 -31.18 -9.96
CA LEU A 237 22.24 -31.39 -11.16
C LEU A 237 22.29 -32.84 -11.63
N LYS A 238 23.48 -33.46 -11.64
CA LYS A 238 23.63 -34.88 -11.99
C LYS A 238 22.89 -35.79 -11.01
N THR A 239 23.03 -35.55 -9.70
CA THR A 239 22.34 -36.32 -8.65
C THR A 239 20.82 -36.22 -8.82
N ARG A 240 20.27 -35.03 -9.07
CA ARG A 240 18.83 -34.87 -9.34
C ARG A 240 18.39 -35.68 -10.57
N GLY A 241 19.17 -35.65 -11.65
CA GLY A 241 18.88 -36.46 -12.84
C GLY A 241 18.92 -37.97 -12.59
N GLU A 242 19.81 -38.44 -11.71
CA GLU A 242 19.85 -39.84 -11.26
C GLU A 242 18.63 -40.20 -10.40
N MET A 243 18.21 -39.31 -9.50
CA MET A 243 17.01 -39.49 -8.68
C MET A 243 15.76 -39.66 -9.54
N VAL A 244 15.56 -38.79 -10.53
CA VAL A 244 14.44 -38.89 -11.48
C VAL A 244 14.45 -40.25 -12.21
N LYS A 245 15.62 -40.72 -12.68
CA LYS A 245 15.75 -42.02 -13.36
C LYS A 245 15.45 -43.21 -12.43
N ASN A 246 15.87 -43.11 -11.17
CA ASN A 246 15.72 -44.17 -10.18
C ASN A 246 14.36 -44.12 -9.47
N ARG A 247 13.46 -43.20 -9.85
CA ARG A 247 12.15 -42.98 -9.21
C ARG A 247 12.28 -42.70 -7.71
N THR A 248 13.33 -41.97 -7.34
CA THR A 248 13.53 -41.45 -5.99
C THR A 248 13.44 -39.92 -6.03
N VAL A 249 12.95 -39.31 -4.96
CA VAL A 249 12.82 -37.86 -4.85
C VAL A 249 13.26 -37.41 -3.47
N ASP A 250 14.00 -36.31 -3.40
CA ASP A 250 14.26 -35.58 -2.17
C ASP A 250 13.30 -34.38 -2.04
N TRP A 251 13.41 -33.65 -0.93
CA TRP A 251 12.52 -32.53 -0.64
C TRP A 251 12.58 -31.43 -1.71
N ALA A 252 13.79 -31.07 -2.14
CA ALA A 252 13.98 -30.01 -3.13
C ALA A 252 13.40 -30.42 -4.49
N LEU A 253 13.65 -31.64 -4.95
CA LEU A 253 13.10 -32.14 -6.20
C LEU A 253 11.57 -32.23 -6.18
N ALA A 254 10.98 -32.64 -5.05
CA ALA A 254 9.53 -32.63 -4.87
C ALA A 254 8.94 -31.21 -4.91
N GLU A 255 9.62 -30.22 -4.32
CA GLU A 255 9.22 -28.80 -4.40
C GLU A 255 9.27 -28.29 -5.85
N TYR A 256 10.32 -28.59 -6.61
CA TYR A 256 10.38 -28.27 -8.05
C TYR A 256 9.24 -28.91 -8.83
N MET A 257 8.89 -30.18 -8.54
CA MET A 257 7.77 -30.86 -9.19
C MET A 257 6.43 -30.18 -8.91
N ALA A 258 6.18 -29.79 -7.66
CA ALA A 258 4.97 -29.06 -7.29
C ALA A 258 4.90 -27.68 -7.93
N PHE A 259 6.02 -26.93 -7.95
CA PHE A 259 6.06 -25.63 -8.60
C PHE A 259 5.90 -25.73 -10.11
N GLY A 260 6.63 -26.67 -10.74
CA GLY A 260 6.55 -26.90 -12.17
C GLY A 260 5.17 -27.33 -12.63
N SER A 261 4.45 -28.15 -11.85
CA SER A 261 3.10 -28.57 -12.23
C SER A 261 2.10 -27.42 -12.21
N LEU A 262 2.14 -26.59 -11.16
CA LEU A 262 1.32 -25.38 -11.07
C LEU A 262 1.64 -24.40 -12.22
N LEU A 263 2.92 -24.22 -12.56
CA LEU A 263 3.33 -23.38 -13.69
C LEU A 263 2.81 -23.94 -15.03
N LYS A 264 2.79 -25.27 -15.23
CA LYS A 264 2.17 -25.90 -16.42
C LYS A 264 0.66 -25.65 -16.51
N GLU A 265 -0.01 -25.51 -15.37
CA GLU A 265 -1.44 -25.15 -15.29
C GLU A 265 -1.68 -23.64 -15.47
N GLY A 266 -0.62 -22.84 -15.66
CA GLY A 266 -0.71 -21.38 -15.78
C GLY A 266 -0.87 -20.66 -14.44
N ILE A 267 -0.64 -21.35 -13.32
CA ILE A 267 -0.67 -20.76 -11.97
C ILE A 267 0.71 -20.16 -11.68
N HIS A 268 0.75 -18.84 -11.51
CA HIS A 268 1.97 -18.12 -11.17
C HIS A 268 2.40 -18.39 -9.72
N ILE A 269 3.71 -18.51 -9.51
CA ILE A 269 4.32 -18.73 -8.21
C ILE A 269 5.29 -17.60 -7.91
N ARG A 270 5.23 -17.08 -6.68
CA ARG A 270 6.20 -16.12 -6.15
C ARG A 270 6.87 -16.72 -4.93
N LEU A 271 8.14 -17.07 -5.07
CA LEU A 271 9.02 -17.43 -3.94
C LEU A 271 9.80 -16.18 -3.53
N SER A 272 9.70 -15.79 -2.26
CA SER A 272 10.28 -14.55 -1.75
C SER A 272 10.83 -14.77 -0.35
N GLY A 273 12.05 -14.31 -0.13
CA GLY A 273 12.74 -14.40 1.15
C GLY A 273 14.24 -14.16 0.98
N GLN A 274 14.97 -14.15 2.09
CA GLN A 274 16.43 -14.06 2.06
C GLN A 274 16.99 -15.37 1.50
N ASP A 275 17.89 -15.25 0.52
CA ASP A 275 18.64 -16.37 -0.08
C ASP A 275 17.79 -17.47 -0.76
N VAL A 276 16.49 -17.24 -1.02
CA VAL A 276 15.57 -18.26 -1.55
C VAL A 276 15.90 -18.76 -2.96
N GLU A 277 16.63 -17.98 -3.76
CA GLU A 277 17.06 -18.42 -5.10
C GLU A 277 18.06 -19.58 -5.01
N ARG A 278 18.91 -19.59 -3.97
CA ARG A 278 19.83 -20.69 -3.69
C ARG A 278 19.20 -21.74 -2.77
N GLY A 279 18.45 -21.28 -1.79
CA GLY A 279 18.12 -22.02 -0.58
C GLY A 279 19.18 -21.81 0.50
N THR A 280 18.73 -21.63 1.75
CA THR A 280 19.65 -21.57 2.89
C THR A 280 20.50 -22.85 2.99
N PHE A 281 19.94 -23.99 2.61
CA PHE A 281 20.56 -25.33 2.64
C PHE A 281 20.57 -25.96 1.24
#